data_AF-A0A8T5B0G0-F1
#
_entry.id   AF-A0A8T5B0G0-F1
#
_cell.length_a   1.000
_cell.length_b   1.000
_cell.length_c   1.000
_cell.angle_alpha   90.00
_cell.angle_beta   90.00
_cell.angle_gamma   90.00
#
_symmetry.space_group_name_H-M   'P 1'
#
loop_
_entity.id
_entity.type
_entity.pdbx_description
1 polymer ?
#
loop_
_entity_poly.entity_id
_entity_poly.type
_entity_poly.pdbx_seq_one_letter_code
_entity_poly.pdbx_strand_id
1 'polypeptide(L)'
;MAKSLNTYKFILLHTSMNKSGSKIRLTVTVDGEVFSKAREAARRRRVPISRLVENFLRFFSEPEVYCFKCGERFSSVEAELCPKCGWMICPKCRACRCIIGEETAIAVFHMRKVYEDLLLGRIK
;
A
#
# COMPACT_ATOMS: atom_id res chain seq x y z
N MET A 1 -49.35 0.74 -2.59
CA MET A 1 -48.27 -0.27 -2.61
C MET A 1 -46.97 0.40 -2.15
N ALA A 2 -46.68 0.31 -0.86
CA ALA A 2 -45.51 0.95 -0.26
C ALA A 2 -44.25 0.10 -0.53
N LYS A 3 -43.22 0.69 -1.13
CA LYS A 3 -41.88 0.09 -1.20
C LYS A 3 -40.96 0.83 -0.25
N SER A 4 -40.37 0.05 0.65
CA SER A 4 -39.64 0.43 1.85
C SER A 4 -38.46 1.37 1.59
N LEU A 5 -38.43 2.47 2.34
CA LEU A 5 -37.26 3.32 2.52
C LEU A 5 -36.18 2.50 3.24
N ASN A 6 -35.10 2.17 2.54
CA ASN A 6 -33.96 1.48 3.14
C ASN A 6 -33.16 2.49 3.98
N THR A 7 -33.58 2.68 5.22
CA THR A 7 -32.90 3.55 6.19
C THR A 7 -31.56 2.93 6.54
N TYR A 8 -30.48 3.42 5.94
CA TYR A 8 -29.12 3.15 6.39
C TYR A 8 -29.01 3.66 7.84
N LYS A 9 -29.04 2.72 8.78
CA LYS A 9 -28.86 2.98 10.21
C LYS A 9 -27.41 3.41 10.41
N PHE A 10 -27.15 4.71 10.37
CA PHE A 10 -25.86 5.28 10.73
C PHE A 10 -25.62 4.97 12.20
N ILE A 11 -24.79 3.96 12.48
CA ILE A 11 -24.25 3.76 13.83
C ILE A 11 -23.19 4.85 14.00
N LEU A 12 -23.63 6.02 14.47
CA LEU A 12 -22.74 7.04 15.02
C LEU A 12 -22.15 6.47 16.30
N LEU A 13 -21.02 5.77 16.17
CA LEU A 13 -20.17 5.44 17.31
C LEU A 13 -19.61 6.77 17.83
N HIS A 14 -20.30 7.36 18.80
CA HIS A 14 -19.82 8.51 19.56
C HIS A 14 -18.57 8.07 20.31
N THR A 15 -17.41 8.25 19.70
CA THR A 15 -16.12 8.03 20.33
C THR A 15 -15.69 9.36 20.91
N SER A 16 -15.61 9.39 22.24
CA SER A 16 -15.18 10.53 23.05
C SER A 16 -13.99 11.26 22.43
N MET A 17 -14.13 12.57 22.23
CA MET A 17 -13.05 13.50 21.94
C MET A 17 -12.14 13.61 23.16
N ASN A 18 -11.30 12.60 23.40
CA ASN A 18 -10.18 12.72 24.32
C ASN A 18 -8.90 12.94 23.50
N LYS A 19 -8.33 14.14 23.66
CA LYS A 19 -7.07 14.57 23.07
C LYS A 19 -5.93 13.65 23.51
N SER A 20 -5.46 12.80 22.61
CA SER A 20 -4.11 12.23 22.64
C SER A 20 -3.62 11.89 21.22
N GLY A 21 -2.79 12.80 20.66
CA GLY A 21 -1.84 12.53 19.56
C GLY A 21 -2.37 12.44 18.12
N SER A 22 -2.31 13.56 17.37
CA SER A 22 -2.19 13.71 15.90
C SER A 22 -3.10 12.96 14.90
N LYS A 23 -4.03 12.08 15.30
CA LYS A 23 -4.85 11.31 14.33
C LYS A 23 -6.04 12.12 13.79
N ILE A 24 -6.18 12.12 12.46
CA ILE A 24 -7.31 12.72 11.73
C ILE A 24 -8.33 11.65 11.32
N ARG A 25 -9.62 12.03 11.25
CA ARG A 25 -10.68 11.14 10.76
C ARG A 25 -10.74 11.21 9.23
N LEU A 26 -10.59 10.06 8.58
CA LEU A 26 -10.74 9.90 7.13
C LEU A 26 -12.09 9.23 6.82
N THR A 27 -12.87 9.84 5.93
CA THR A 27 -14.12 9.26 5.41
C THR A 27 -13.98 9.09 3.91
N VAL A 28 -14.09 7.86 3.43
CA VAL A 28 -13.97 7.49 2.02
C VAL A 28 -15.15 6.63 1.60
N THR A 29 -15.60 6.82 0.37
CA THR A 29 -16.61 5.97 -0.26
C THR A 29 -15.90 4.87 -1.03
N VAL A 30 -16.27 3.63 -0.78
CA VAL A 30 -15.75 2.43 -1.46
C VAL A 30 -16.90 1.49 -1.76
N ASP A 31 -16.71 0.58 -2.72
CA ASP A 31 -17.67 -0.47 -3.00
C ASP A 31 -17.94 -1.34 -1.75
N GLY A 32 -19.21 -1.67 -1.53
CA GLY A 32 -19.67 -2.37 -0.33
C GLY A 32 -19.19 -3.82 -0.26
N GLU A 33 -19.09 -4.50 -1.39
CA GLU A 33 -18.59 -5.88 -1.47
C GLU A 33 -17.08 -5.91 -1.23
N VAL A 34 -16.34 -4.98 -1.85
CA VAL A 34 -14.90 -4.78 -1.63
C VAL A 34 -14.61 -4.56 -0.14
N PHE A 35 -15.35 -3.65 0.51
CA PHE A 35 -15.17 -3.37 1.93
C PHE A 35 -15.47 -4.59 2.81
N SER A 36 -16.52 -5.35 2.49
CA SER A 36 -16.93 -6.53 3.24
C SER A 36 -15.86 -7.63 3.17
N LYS A 37 -15.36 -7.93 1.97
CA LYS A 37 -14.26 -8.87 1.74
C LYS A 37 -12.97 -8.44 2.44
N ALA A 38 -12.61 -7.15 2.33
CA ALA A 38 -11.44 -6.59 3.00
C ALA A 38 -11.55 -6.70 4.53
N ARG A 39 -12.73 -6.40 5.09
CA ARG A 39 -13.02 -6.50 6.53
C ARG A 39 -12.88 -7.93 7.05
N GLU A 40 -13.37 -8.92 6.31
CA GLU A 40 -13.21 -10.33 6.68
C GLU A 40 -11.74 -10.77 6.64
N ALA A 41 -11.01 -10.43 5.58
CA ALA A 41 -9.58 -10.70 5.47
C ALA A 41 -8.78 -10.04 6.61
N ALA A 42 -9.10 -8.79 6.95
CA ALA A 42 -8.47 -8.05 8.03
C ALA A 42 -8.72 -8.69 9.40
N ARG A 43 -9.96 -9.16 9.67
CA ARG A 43 -10.31 -9.92 10.88
C ARG A 43 -9.50 -11.21 11.00
N ARG A 44 -9.39 -12.01 9.93
CA ARG A 44 -8.57 -13.24 9.93
C ARG A 44 -7.10 -12.96 10.26
N ARG A 45 -6.58 -11.82 9.79
CA ARG A 45 -5.20 -11.36 10.03
C ARG A 45 -5.02 -10.59 11.35
N ARG A 46 -6.09 -10.37 12.12
CA ARG A 46 -6.10 -9.56 13.36
C ARG A 46 -5.56 -8.13 13.15
N VAL A 47 -5.86 -7.52 12.00
CA VAL A 47 -5.48 -6.14 11.67
C VAL A 47 -6.74 -5.29 11.51
N PRO A 48 -6.82 -4.09 12.12
CA PRO A 48 -7.94 -3.18 11.90
C PRO A 48 -7.83 -2.50 10.52
N ILE A 49 -8.97 -2.24 9.87
CA ILE A 49 -9.02 -1.59 8.55
C ILE A 49 -8.32 -0.23 8.55
N SER A 50 -8.49 0.55 9.62
CA SER A 50 -7.81 1.85 9.76
C SER A 50 -6.29 1.74 9.67
N ARG A 51 -5.69 0.66 10.20
CA ARG A 51 -4.25 0.42 10.12
C ARG A 51 -3.81 0.04 8.71
N LEU A 52 -4.63 -0.71 7.97
CA LEU A 52 -4.36 -1.02 6.56
C LEU A 52 -4.38 0.26 5.71
N VAL A 53 -5.40 1.10 5.89
CA VAL A 53 -5.51 2.38 5.18
C VAL A 53 -4.36 3.32 5.56
N GLU A 54 -4.02 3.43 6.85
CA GLU A 54 -2.88 4.25 7.29
C GLU A 54 -1.56 3.77 6.68
N ASN A 55 -1.31 2.46 6.67
CA ASN A 55 -0.10 1.89 6.06
C ASN A 55 -0.06 2.11 4.55
N PHE A 56 -1.20 1.95 3.87
CA PHE A 56 -1.31 2.23 2.44
C PHE A 56 -0.98 3.70 2.16
N LEU A 57 -1.59 4.64 2.88
CA LEU A 57 -1.36 6.06 2.69
C LEU A 57 0.10 6.45 2.97
N ARG A 58 0.71 5.88 4.02
CA ARG A 58 2.13 6.09 4.33
C ARG A 58 3.03 5.60 3.20
N PHE A 59 2.80 4.39 2.70
CA PHE A 59 3.58 3.86 1.59
C PHE A 59 3.31 4.60 0.27
N PHE A 60 2.09 5.07 0.06
CA PHE A 60 1.73 5.87 -1.11
C PHE A 60 2.42 7.24 -1.11
N SER A 61 2.58 7.88 0.05
CA SER A 61 3.28 9.17 0.17
C SER A 61 4.80 9.03 0.21
N GLU A 62 5.30 8.01 0.91
CA GLU A 62 6.72 7.77 1.16
C GLU A 62 7.03 6.28 0.95
N PRO A 63 7.12 5.83 -0.32
CA PRO A 63 7.38 4.44 -0.64
C PRO A 63 8.78 3.99 -0.21
N GLU A 64 8.82 3.04 0.73
CA GLU A 64 10.03 2.31 1.12
C GLU A 64 10.06 0.91 0.49
N VAL A 65 11.11 0.60 -0.27
CA VAL A 65 11.28 -0.70 -0.92
C VAL A 65 12.50 -1.43 -0.39
N TYR A 66 12.49 -2.76 -0.54
CA TYR A 66 13.63 -3.60 -0.20
C TYR A 66 14.47 -3.92 -1.43
N CYS A 67 15.80 -3.86 -1.30
CA CYS A 67 16.70 -4.34 -2.33
C CYS A 67 16.57 -5.85 -2.46
N PHE A 68 16.20 -6.32 -3.65
CA PHE A 68 16.08 -7.75 -3.96
C PHE A 68 17.41 -8.52 -3.85
N LYS A 69 18.56 -7.84 -3.82
CA LYS A 69 19.88 -8.48 -3.67
C LYS A 69 20.36 -8.52 -2.22
N CYS A 70 20.42 -7.37 -1.53
CA CYS A 70 21.01 -7.29 -0.20
C CYS A 70 19.99 -7.15 0.95
N GLY A 71 18.70 -7.03 0.64
CA GLY A 71 17.64 -6.87 1.64
C GLY A 71 17.60 -5.51 2.33
N GLU A 72 18.41 -4.53 1.92
CA GLU A 72 18.37 -3.18 2.50
C GLU A 72 17.06 -2.47 2.16
N ARG A 73 16.46 -1.80 3.13
CA ARG A 73 15.28 -0.97 2.91
C ARG A 73 15.70 0.46 2.56
N PHE A 74 15.10 1.05 1.53
CA PHE A 74 15.42 2.42 1.12
C PHE A 74 14.21 3.13 0.52
N SER A 75 14.21 4.46 0.59
CA SER A 75 13.20 5.30 -0.07
C SER A 75 13.32 5.18 -1.59
N SER A 76 12.23 4.88 -2.28
CA SER A 76 12.25 4.86 -3.74
C SER A 76 12.36 6.27 -4.34
N VAL A 77 11.89 7.28 -3.61
CA VAL A 77 11.82 8.67 -4.09
C VAL A 77 13.22 9.25 -4.25
N GLU A 78 14.11 8.91 -3.33
CA GLU A 78 15.50 9.35 -3.30
C GLU A 78 16.44 8.45 -4.12
N ALA A 79 15.95 7.29 -4.56
CA ALA A 79 16.78 6.32 -5.27
C ALA A 79 17.06 6.78 -6.71
N GLU A 80 18.35 6.76 -7.07
CA GLU A 80 18.78 6.96 -8.45
C GLU A 80 18.23 5.85 -9.35
N LEU A 81 17.73 6.21 -10.54
CA LEU A 81 17.35 5.24 -11.55
C LEU A 81 18.55 4.91 -12.43
N CYS A 82 18.78 3.62 -12.68
CA CYS A 82 19.78 3.16 -13.62
C CYS A 82 19.42 3.61 -15.04
N PRO A 83 20.30 4.33 -15.76
CA PRO A 83 20.01 4.82 -17.11
C PRO A 83 19.88 3.68 -18.14
N LYS A 84 20.49 2.52 -17.87
CA LYS A 84 20.45 1.36 -18.78
C LYS A 84 19.15 0.57 -18.69
N CYS A 85 18.60 0.38 -17.48
CA CYS A 85 17.45 -0.50 -17.28
C CYS A 85 16.22 0.17 -16.66
N GLY A 86 16.33 1.41 -16.18
CA GLY A 86 15.22 2.15 -15.55
C GLY A 86 14.84 1.68 -14.14
N TRP A 87 15.64 0.81 -13.53
CA TRP A 87 15.41 0.32 -12.16
C TRP A 87 16.11 1.18 -11.13
N MET A 88 15.51 1.28 -9.94
CA MET A 88 16.14 1.89 -8.78
C MET A 88 17.46 1.18 -8.45
N ILE A 89 18.49 1.99 -8.20
CA ILE A 89 19.79 1.55 -7.73
C ILE A 89 19.73 1.49 -6.21
N CYS A 90 20.05 0.33 -5.62
CA CYS A 90 20.16 0.23 -4.18
C CYS A 90 21.27 1.15 -3.64
N PRO A 91 20.99 2.04 -2.68
CA PRO A 91 22.00 2.97 -2.17
C PRO A 91 23.15 2.25 -1.44
N LYS A 92 22.90 1.06 -0.88
CA LYS A 92 23.91 0.28 -0.13
C LYS A 92 24.81 -0.58 -1.00
N CYS A 93 24.25 -1.43 -1.87
CA CYS A 93 25.04 -2.38 -2.67
C CYS A 93 25.16 -2.01 -4.15
N ARG A 94 24.57 -0.87 -4.56
CA ARG A 94 24.56 -0.35 -5.95
C ARG A 94 23.95 -1.31 -6.99
N ALA A 95 23.26 -2.34 -6.53
CA ALA A 95 22.53 -3.28 -7.38
C ALA A 95 21.34 -2.62 -8.07
N CYS A 96 21.13 -2.99 -9.33
CA CYS A 96 19.89 -2.79 -10.08
C CYS A 96 19.64 -4.05 -10.94
N ARG A 97 18.64 -4.03 -11.84
CA ARG A 97 18.36 -5.17 -12.72
C ARG A 97 19.57 -5.67 -13.50
N CYS A 98 20.51 -4.81 -13.86
CA CYS A 98 21.65 -5.18 -14.72
C CYS A 98 22.60 -6.23 -14.12
N ILE A 99 22.57 -6.46 -12.81
CA ILE A 99 23.52 -7.35 -12.12
C ILE A 99 22.95 -8.73 -11.78
N ILE A 100 21.69 -9.00 -12.15
CA ILE A 100 21.02 -10.28 -11.89
C ILE A 100 20.76 -11.00 -13.21
N GLY A 101 20.66 -12.33 -13.15
CA GLY A 101 20.30 -13.16 -14.29
C GLY A 101 18.88 -12.88 -14.80
N GLU A 102 18.60 -13.32 -16.03
CA GLU A 102 17.35 -13.04 -16.71
C GLU A 102 16.12 -13.58 -15.97
N GLU A 103 16.16 -14.84 -15.53
CA GLU A 103 15.07 -15.45 -14.76
C GLU A 103 14.75 -14.67 -13.48
N THR A 104 15.79 -14.26 -12.75
CA THR A 104 15.62 -13.42 -11.55
C THR A 104 15.06 -12.05 -11.91
N ALA A 105 15.51 -11.44 -13.01
CA ALA A 105 15.00 -10.15 -13.46
C ALA A 105 13.51 -10.21 -13.81
N ILE A 106 13.06 -11.30 -14.44
CA ILE A 106 11.65 -11.55 -14.75
C ILE A 106 10.85 -11.69 -13.45
N ALA A 107 11.32 -12.51 -12.50
CA ALA A 107 10.64 -12.71 -11.22
C ALA A 107 10.48 -11.38 -10.44
N VAL A 108 11.56 -10.61 -10.30
CA VAL A 108 11.51 -9.33 -9.57
C VAL A 108 10.63 -8.32 -10.32
N PHE A 109 10.62 -8.33 -11.66
CA PHE A 109 9.72 -7.47 -12.44
C PHE A 109 8.25 -7.76 -12.15
N HIS A 110 7.84 -9.04 -12.16
CA HIS A 110 6.46 -9.41 -11.84
C HIS A 110 6.09 -9.08 -10.39
N MET A 111 7.01 -9.27 -9.44
CA MET A 111 6.81 -8.86 -8.06
C MET A 111 6.59 -7.34 -7.93
N ARG A 112 7.36 -6.54 -8.67
CA ARG A 112 7.16 -5.08 -8.74
C ARG A 112 5.79 -4.73 -9.33
N LYS A 113 5.36 -5.41 -10.40
CA LYS A 113 4.08 -5.14 -11.09
C LYS A 113 2.86 -5.31 -10.16
N VAL A 114 2.88 -6.29 -9.26
CA VAL A 114 1.81 -6.44 -8.24
C VAL A 114 1.64 -5.18 -7.40
N TYR A 115 2.73 -4.53 -7.00
CA TYR A 115 2.66 -3.29 -6.24
C TYR A 115 2.25 -2.10 -7.10
N GLU A 116 2.71 -2.04 -8.36
CA GLU A 116 2.29 -0.98 -9.28
C GLU A 116 0.79 -1.02 -9.58
N ASP A 117 0.22 -2.23 -9.70
CA ASP A 117 -1.22 -2.42 -9.88
C ASP A 117 -2.00 -2.05 -8.62
N LEU A 118 -1.44 -2.30 -7.42
CA LEU A 118 -2.02 -1.86 -6.14
C LEU A 118 -2.00 -0.33 -5.98
N LEU A 119 -0.94 0.34 -6.45
CA LEU A 119 -0.74 1.78 -6.33
C LEU A 119 -1.33 2.60 -7.49
N LEU A 120 -1.83 1.94 -8.53
CA LEU A 120 -2.27 2.57 -9.78
C LEU A 120 -1.17 3.42 -10.45
N GLY A 121 0.10 2.97 -10.36
CA GLY A 121 1.23 3.75 -10.88
C GLY A 121 2.60 3.11 -10.64
N ARG A 122 3.64 3.69 -11.24
CA ARG A 122 5.02 3.24 -11.03
C ARG A 122 5.51 3.66 -9.65
N ILE A 123 6.20 2.74 -8.97
CA ILE A 123 6.94 3.08 -7.76
C ILE A 123 8.19 3.88 -8.15
N LYS A 124 8.18 5.16 -7.82
CA LYS A 124 9.33 6.06 -7.76
C LYS A 124 9.12 6.94 -6.54
#